data_AF-A0A6A1W6N3-F1
#
_entry.id   AF-A0A6A1W6N3-F1
#
_cell.length_a   1.000
_cell.length_b   1.000
_cell.length_c   1.000
_cell.angle_alpha   90.00
_cell.angle_beta   90.00
_cell.angle_gamma   90.00
#
_symmetry.space_group_name_H-M   'P 1'
#
loop_
_entity.id
_entity.type
_entity.pdbx_description
1 polymer ?
#
loop_
_entity_poly.entity_id
_entity_poly.type
_entity_poly.pdbx_seq_one_letter_code
_entity_poly.pdbx_strand_id
1 'polypeptide(L)'
;MRADRIFEVQLLEDEAWNLFREMAGNCIDSRPNLGLIAQEVAEECGRLPLAVVTVGNALRDKTAEYDWKAALQQLKNSIPQNIPVFIQRSIRA
;
A
#
# COMPACT_ATOMS: atom_id res chain seq x y z
N MET A 1 -16.41 -22.97 1.64
CA MET A 1 -14.97 -23.16 1.40
C MET A 1 -14.29 -23.21 2.75
N ARG A 2 -13.56 -24.28 3.07
CA ARG A 2 -12.79 -24.40 4.32
C ARG A 2 -11.32 -24.33 3.92
N ALA A 3 -10.52 -23.49 4.56
CA ALA A 3 -9.10 -23.43 4.27
C ALA A 3 -8.44 -24.69 4.84
N ASP A 4 -7.78 -25.47 4.00
CA ASP A 4 -7.15 -26.73 4.42
C ASP A 4 -5.81 -26.50 5.16
N ARG A 5 -5.22 -25.30 5.02
CA ARG A 5 -4.00 -24.85 5.72
C ARG A 5 -4.01 -23.34 5.91
N ILE A 6 -3.51 -22.88 7.05
CA ILE A 6 -3.32 -21.45 7.37
C ILE A 6 -1.81 -21.18 7.36
N PHE A 7 -1.39 -20.15 6.65
CA PHE A 7 -0.01 -19.67 6.65
C PHE A 7 0.02 -18.26 7.23
N GLU A 8 0.92 -18.04 8.17
CA GLU A 8 1.16 -16.71 8.71
C GLU A 8 1.97 -15.89 7.69
N VAL A 9 1.46 -14.72 7.35
CA VAL A 9 2.13 -13.78 6.45
C VAL A 9 2.76 -12.69 7.31
N GLN A 10 4.07 -12.53 7.19
CA GLN A 10 4.82 -11.48 7.88
C GLN A 10 4.65 -10.13 7.18
N LEU A 11 4.84 -9.05 7.93
CA LEU A 11 4.95 -7.71 7.36
C LEU A 11 6.26 -7.58 6.58
N LEU A 12 6.23 -6.84 5.48
CA LEU A 12 7.43 -6.50 4.72
C LEU A 12 8.28 -5.56 5.56
N GLU A 13 9.59 -5.72 5.65
CA GLU A 13 10.46 -4.78 6.34
C GLU A 13 10.86 -3.67 5.37
N ASP A 14 12.11 -3.68 4.93
CA ASP A 14 12.65 -2.71 3.99
C ASP A 14 12.21 -3.00 2.55
N GLU A 15 11.55 -4.15 2.31
CA GLU A 15 11.10 -4.58 0.99
C GLU A 15 9.80 -3.90 0.56
N ALA A 16 9.03 -3.31 1.48
CA ALA A 16 7.70 -2.75 1.20
C ALA A 16 7.74 -1.73 0.07
N TRP A 17 8.72 -0.82 0.10
CA TRP A 17 8.90 0.19 -0.93
C TRP A 17 9.31 -0.42 -2.27
N ASN A 18 10.25 -1.35 -2.28
CA ASN A 18 10.72 -1.98 -3.53
C ASN A 18 9.60 -2.77 -4.21
N LEU A 19 8.81 -3.52 -3.45
CA LEU A 19 7.64 -4.22 -3.97
C LEU A 19 6.59 -3.23 -4.49
N PHE A 20 6.32 -2.15 -3.75
CA PHE A 20 5.39 -1.13 -4.20
C PHE A 20 5.80 -0.53 -5.55
N ARG A 21 7.09 -0.19 -5.71
CA ARG A 21 7.64 0.33 -6.97
C ARG A 21 7.44 -0.63 -8.13
N GLU A 22 7.71 -1.92 -7.91
CA GLU A 22 7.48 -2.96 -8.92
C GLU A 22 6.02 -3.01 -9.36
N MET A 23 5.08 -2.85 -8.42
CA MET A 23 3.65 -2.91 -8.73
C MET A 23 3.13 -1.65 -9.42
N ALA A 24 3.57 -0.47 -8.98
CA ALA A 24 3.16 0.84 -9.52
C ALA A 24 3.79 1.17 -10.88
N GLY A 25 4.95 0.58 -11.19
CA GLY A 25 5.65 0.77 -12.46
C GLY A 25 6.50 2.05 -12.52
N ASN A 26 7.16 2.25 -13.67
CA ASN A 26 8.25 3.22 -13.84
C ASN A 26 7.85 4.70 -13.78
N CYS A 27 6.55 5.00 -13.65
CA CYS A 27 6.02 6.36 -13.69
C CYS A 27 6.52 7.23 -12.52
N ILE A 28 6.81 6.60 -11.37
CA ILE A 28 7.27 7.21 -10.13
C ILE A 28 8.76 7.60 -10.16
N ASP A 29 9.61 6.81 -10.83
CA ASP A 29 11.05 7.07 -10.92
C ASP A 29 11.35 8.24 -11.88
N SER A 30 10.49 8.46 -12.86
CA SER A 30 10.67 9.52 -13.86
C SER A 30 10.30 10.92 -13.35
N ARG A 31 9.66 11.03 -12.18
CA ARG A 31 9.09 12.29 -11.67
C ARG A 31 9.30 12.43 -10.16
N PRO A 32 10.26 13.25 -9.71
CA PRO A 32 10.60 13.38 -8.30
C PRO A 32 9.40 13.69 -7.39
N ASN A 33 8.54 14.63 -7.79
CA ASN A 33 7.35 14.99 -6.99
C ASN A 33 6.34 13.83 -6.87
N LEU A 34 6.21 13.03 -7.93
CA LEU A 34 5.33 11.85 -7.91
C LEU A 34 5.91 10.76 -7.01
N GLY A 35 7.24 10.57 -7.07
CA GLY A 35 7.96 9.62 -6.21
C GLY A 35 7.75 9.88 -4.72
N LEU A 36 7.74 11.15 -4.29
CA LEU A 36 7.47 11.51 -2.90
C LEU A 36 6.06 11.10 -2.46
N ILE A 37 5.04 11.39 -3.27
CA ILE A 37 3.65 11.03 -2.96
C ILE A 37 3.48 9.50 -3.00
N ALA A 38 4.14 8.82 -3.94
CA ALA A 38 4.12 7.37 -4.04
C ALA A 38 4.73 6.69 -2.80
N GLN A 39 5.78 7.28 -2.24
CA GLN A 39 6.38 6.80 -0.99
C GLN A 39 5.41 6.96 0.19
N GLU A 40 4.75 8.11 0.33
CA GLU A 40 3.70 8.30 1.36
C GLU A 40 2.56 7.28 1.19
N VAL A 41 2.14 6.99 -0.04
CA VAL A 41 1.11 5.96 -0.31
C VAL A 41 1.58 4.57 0.14
N ALA A 42 2.84 4.22 -0.13
CA ALA A 42 3.40 2.93 0.28
C ALA A 42 3.50 2.82 1.80
N GLU A 43 3.81 3.91 2.51
CA GLU A 43 3.83 3.97 3.98
C GLU A 43 2.44 3.75 4.58
N GLU A 44 1.40 4.37 4.02
CA GLU A 44 0.00 4.17 4.44
C GLU A 44 -0.51 2.74 4.22
N CYS A 45 0.16 1.93 3.39
CA CYS A 45 -0.16 0.50 3.24
C CYS A 45 0.24 -0.34 4.47
N GLY A 46 0.95 0.24 5.45
CA GLY A 46 1.23 -0.39 6.73
C GLY A 46 2.05 -1.68 6.64
N ARG A 47 2.94 -1.77 5.63
CA ARG A 47 3.84 -2.91 5.40
C ARG A 47 3.14 -4.26 5.14
N LEU A 48 1.83 -4.26 4.93
CA LEU A 48 1.05 -5.45 4.64
C LEU A 48 1.26 -5.85 3.16
N PRO A 49 1.80 -7.05 2.86
CA PRO A 49 2.07 -7.43 1.47
C PRO A 49 0.84 -7.32 0.56
N LEU A 50 -0.33 -7.72 1.07
CA LEU A 50 -1.57 -7.63 0.32
C LEU A 50 -1.97 -6.18 0.02
N ALA A 51 -1.83 -5.26 0.98
CA ALA A 51 -2.16 -3.85 0.79
C ALA A 51 -1.19 -3.21 -0.22
N VAL A 52 0.11 -3.43 -0.05
CA VAL A 52 1.17 -2.94 -0.94
C VAL A 52 0.92 -3.38 -2.38
N VAL A 53 0.68 -4.67 -2.60
CA VAL A 53 0.44 -5.21 -3.94
C VAL A 53 -0.87 -4.67 -4.53
N THR A 54 -1.93 -4.60 -3.73
CA THR A 54 -3.24 -4.14 -4.20
C THR A 54 -3.21 -2.67 -4.60
N VAL A 55 -2.70 -1.80 -3.74
CA VAL A 55 -2.64 -0.35 -3.98
C VAL A 55 -1.65 -0.03 -5.10
N GLY A 56 -0.47 -0.66 -5.11
CA GLY A 56 0.52 -0.48 -6.18
C GLY A 56 -0.06 -0.84 -7.56
N ASN A 57 -0.77 -1.98 -7.67
CA ASN A 57 -1.43 -2.35 -8.92
C ASN A 57 -2.58 -1.41 -9.31
N ALA A 58 -3.35 -0.90 -8.34
CA ALA A 58 -4.42 0.05 -8.60
C ALA A 58 -3.90 1.39 -9.16
N LEU A 59 -2.68 1.78 -8.80
CA LEU A 59 -2.01 2.99 -9.25
C LEU A 59 -1.04 2.76 -10.42
N ARG A 60 -0.98 1.53 -10.94
CA ARG A 60 -0.06 1.18 -12.03
C ARG A 60 -0.24 2.12 -13.23
N ASP A 61 0.89 2.63 -13.71
CA ASP A 61 1.00 3.53 -14.87
C ASP A 61 0.21 4.84 -14.74
N LYS A 62 -0.33 5.17 -13.56
CA LYS A 62 -1.00 6.45 -13.31
C LYS A 62 0.02 7.57 -13.30
N THR A 63 -0.07 8.44 -14.29
CA THR A 63 0.87 9.53 -14.45
C THR A 63 0.41 10.84 -13.82
N ALA A 64 -0.87 11.00 -13.50
CA ALA A 64 -1.39 12.26 -12.98
C ALA A 64 -1.17 12.33 -11.47
N GLU A 65 -0.49 13.37 -10.99
CA GLU A 65 -0.26 13.61 -9.56
C GLU A 65 -1.57 13.64 -8.75
N TYR A 66 -2.66 14.09 -9.38
CA TYR A 66 -4.00 14.10 -8.78
C TYR A 66 -4.48 12.70 -8.38
N ASP A 67 -4.26 11.67 -9.21
CA ASP A 67 -4.69 10.29 -8.92
C ASP A 67 -4.01 9.77 -7.66
N TRP A 68 -2.73 10.08 -7.50
CA TRP A 68 -1.91 9.68 -6.36
C TRP A 68 -2.31 10.40 -5.08
N LYS A 69 -2.54 11.72 -5.14
CA LYS A 69 -3.05 12.49 -4.01
C LYS A 69 -4.43 12.01 -3.58
N ALA A 70 -5.31 11.70 -4.53
CA ALA A 70 -6.63 11.18 -4.23
C ALA A 70 -6.57 9.81 -3.54
N ALA A 71 -5.71 8.91 -4.01
CA ALA A 71 -5.49 7.61 -3.37
C ALA A 71 -4.91 7.76 -1.96
N LEU A 72 -3.91 8.62 -1.78
CA LEU A 72 -3.32 8.91 -0.47
C LEU A 72 -4.36 9.43 0.52
N GLN A 73 -5.20 10.37 0.09
CA GLN A 73 -6.28 10.89 0.92
C GLN A 73 -7.31 9.82 1.27
N GLN A 74 -7.65 8.92 0.34
CA GLN A 74 -8.57 7.81 0.63
C GLN A 74 -7.99 6.82 1.64
N LEU A 75 -6.69 6.51 1.55
CA LEU A 75 -6.00 5.64 2.50
C LEU A 75 -5.97 6.27 3.90
N LYS A 76 -5.54 7.54 4.01
CA LYS A 76 -5.49 8.28 5.29
C LYS A 76 -6.86 8.40 5.97
N ASN A 77 -7.92 8.53 5.17
CA ASN A 77 -9.29 8.63 5.67
C ASN A 77 -10.00 7.28 5.80
N SER A 78 -9.33 6.17 5.45
CA SER A 78 -9.93 4.86 5.55
C SER A 78 -10.11 4.50 7.02
N ILE A 79 -11.36 4.28 7.41
CA ILE A 79 -11.68 3.62 8.68
C ILE A 79 -11.76 2.14 8.35
N PRO A 80 -10.92 1.27 8.94
CA PRO A 80 -11.03 -0.16 8.70
C PRO A 80 -12.37 -0.67 9.23
N GLN A 81 -13.36 -0.77 8.34
CA GLN A 81 -14.65 -1.34 8.68
C GLN A 81 -14.52 -2.87 8.57
N ASN A 82 -14.70 -3.57 9.70
CA ASN A 82 -14.55 -5.02 9.87
C ASN A 82 -13.14 -5.61 9.90
N ILE A 83 -12.13 -4.86 10.35
CA ILE A 83 -10.88 -5.49 10.78
C ILE A 83 -11.05 -5.94 12.24
N PRO A 84 -10.89 -7.24 12.57
CA PRO A 84 -10.91 -7.69 13.95
C PRO A 84 -9.92 -6.87 14.80
N VAL A 85 -10.32 -6.51 16.02
CA VAL A 85 -9.60 -5.59 16.93
C VAL A 85 -8.09 -5.91 17.06
N PHE A 86 -7.68 -7.15 16.85
CA PHE A 86 -6.28 -7.58 16.93
C PHE A 86 -5.37 -6.97 15.84
N ILE A 87 -5.86 -6.73 14.62
CA ILE A 87 -5.02 -6.10 13.56
C ILE A 87 -5.03 -4.57 13.72
N GLN A 88 -6.03 -3.99 14.37
CA GLN A 88 -6.15 -2.55 14.57
C GLN A 88 -5.04 -1.97 15.45
N ARG A 89 -4.49 -2.74 16.40
CA ARG A 89 -3.37 -2.31 17.26
C ARG A 89 -2.03 -2.24 16.53
N SER A 90 -1.84 -2.98 15.44
CA SER A 90 -0.60 -3.00 14.67
C SER A 90 -0.51 -1.91 13.60
N ILE A 91 -1.61 -1.26 13.24
CA ILE A 91 -1.64 -0.20 12.22
C ILE A 91 -1.41 1.20 12.83
N ARG A 92 -1.50 1.34 14.17
CA ARG A 92 -1.34 2.62 14.88
C ARG A 92 -0.11 2.70 15.81
N ALA A 93 0.74 1.68 15.82
CA ALA A 93 1.95 1.63 16.65
C ALA A 93 3.20 1.75 15.78
#